data_AF-A0A735LZT8-F1
#
_entry.id   AF-A0A735LZT8-F1
#
_cell.length_a   1.000
_cell.length_b   1.000
_cell.length_c   1.000
_cell.angle_alpha   90.00
_cell.angle_beta   90.00
_cell.angle_gamma   90.00
#
_symmetry.space_group_name_H-M   'P 1'
#
loop_
_entity.id
_entity.type
_entity.pdbx_description
1 polymer ?
#
loop_
_entity_poly.entity_id
_entity_poly.type
_entity_poly.pdbx_seq_one_letter_code
_entity_poly.pdbx_strand_id
1 'polypeptide(L)'
;MTGSVPVVLSESELKSILTLTERFTWNVARPIIASLGLPTGRGREATNEKILESLIDLKSKDRQKFDGIMANVNDLIFGQVVYGEKAIFSLTVDNSVIKTLNDRFSFQWNLMNQPSLLVDSILDDVQLQNAVKNQPELVNYSIQNTQSILVFSSVRELVVREKIPPSALAQYKQFDEIIAKRKEKRQCFDVCILDSITNKIH
;
A
#
# COMPACT_ATOMS: atom_id res chain seq x y z
N MET A 1 17.99 -36.59 15.10
CA MET A 1 17.92 -35.85 13.83
C MET A 1 16.86 -34.76 13.97
N THR A 2 17.25 -33.57 14.46
CA THR A 2 16.38 -32.39 14.45
C THR A 2 16.49 -31.79 13.06
N GLY A 3 15.59 -32.18 12.15
CA GLY A 3 15.52 -31.54 10.83
C GLY A 3 15.29 -30.05 11.03
N SER A 4 16.22 -29.21 10.58
CA SER A 4 16.07 -27.77 10.56
C SER A 4 14.83 -27.44 9.73
N VAL A 5 13.79 -26.91 10.37
CA VAL A 5 12.61 -26.41 9.66
C VAL A 5 13.10 -25.37 8.63
N PRO A 6 12.78 -25.51 7.34
CA PRO A 6 13.22 -24.56 6.34
C PRO A 6 12.70 -23.17 6.72
N VAL A 7 13.62 -22.20 6.81
CA VAL A 7 13.26 -20.81 7.06
C VAL A 7 12.51 -20.31 5.83
N VAL A 8 11.24 -19.96 6.01
CA VAL A 8 10.38 -19.42 4.96
C VAL A 8 9.87 -18.04 5.36
N LEU A 9 9.51 -17.24 4.35
CA LEU A 9 8.80 -16.00 4.59
C LEU A 9 7.37 -16.30 5.01
N SER A 10 6.83 -15.50 5.93
CA SER A 10 5.39 -15.52 6.22
C SER A 10 4.63 -14.97 5.01
N GLU A 11 3.32 -15.23 4.99
CA GLU A 11 2.43 -14.68 3.97
C GLU A 11 2.45 -13.14 3.97
N SER A 12 2.49 -12.51 5.15
CA SER A 12 2.59 -11.06 5.30
C SER A 12 3.91 -10.49 4.77
N GLU A 13 5.03 -11.15 5.04
CA GLU A 13 6.35 -10.75 4.53
C GLU A 13 6.40 -10.84 3.00
N LEU A 14 5.87 -11.93 2.44
CA LEU A 14 5.77 -12.12 0.99
C LEU A 14 4.93 -11.01 0.35
N LYS A 15 3.77 -10.71 0.95
CA LYS A 15 2.84 -9.70 0.46
C LYS A 15 3.43 -8.29 0.50
N SER A 16 4.22 -7.95 1.53
CA SER A 16 4.90 -6.64 1.60
C SER A 16 5.89 -6.48 0.45
N ILE A 17 6.67 -7.52 0.16
CA ILE A 17 7.67 -7.48 -0.91
C ILE A 17 7.02 -7.40 -2.29
N LEU A 18 5.97 -8.19 -2.54
CA LEU A 18 5.23 -8.12 -3.80
C LEU A 18 4.57 -6.75 -3.98
N THR A 19 3.97 -6.21 -2.92
CA THR A 19 3.38 -4.87 -2.93
C THR A 19 4.41 -3.81 -3.32
N LEU A 20 5.62 -3.86 -2.74
CA LEU A 20 6.71 -2.94 -3.05
C LEU A 20 7.08 -2.96 -4.53
N THR A 21 7.17 -4.15 -5.15
CA THR A 21 7.62 -4.27 -6.54
C THR A 21 6.51 -4.03 -7.55
N GLU A 22 5.26 -4.32 -7.21
CA GLU A 22 4.11 -4.25 -8.11
C GLU A 22 3.43 -2.88 -8.13
N ARG A 23 3.34 -2.18 -6.98
CA ARG A 23 2.64 -0.88 -6.91
C ARG A 23 3.41 0.27 -7.55
N PHE A 24 4.73 0.33 -7.39
CA PHE A 24 5.53 1.36 -8.03
C PHE A 24 5.73 1.05 -9.51
N THR A 25 5.79 2.08 -10.36
CA THR A 25 6.34 1.90 -11.71
C THR A 25 7.77 1.38 -11.57
N TRP A 26 8.18 0.48 -12.47
CA TRP A 26 9.46 -0.23 -12.33
C TRP A 26 10.68 0.71 -12.20
N ASN A 27 10.63 1.85 -12.90
CA ASN A 27 11.67 2.88 -12.86
C ASN A 27 11.80 3.56 -11.48
N VAL A 28 10.74 3.54 -10.65
CA VAL A 28 10.73 4.04 -9.28
C VAL A 28 11.00 2.92 -8.29
N ALA A 29 10.44 1.73 -8.51
CA ALA A 29 10.62 0.56 -7.65
C ALA A 29 12.10 0.15 -7.53
N ARG A 30 12.81 0.09 -8.66
CA ARG A 30 14.17 -0.46 -8.73
C ARG A 30 15.20 0.33 -7.90
N PRO A 31 15.26 1.67 -7.95
CA PRO A 31 16.12 2.46 -7.06
C PRO A 31 15.79 2.27 -5.57
N ILE A 32 14.49 2.19 -5.23
CA ILE A 32 14.04 1.99 -3.84
C ILE A 32 14.52 0.63 -3.33
N ILE A 33 14.30 -0.44 -4.09
CA ILE A 33 14.78 -1.80 -3.78
C ILE A 33 16.31 -1.79 -3.57
N ALA A 34 17.06 -1.15 -4.47
CA ALA A 34 18.51 -1.07 -4.33
C ALA A 34 18.95 -0.29 -3.07
N SER A 35 18.22 0.78 -2.70
CA SER A 35 18.51 1.58 -1.50
C SER A 35 18.27 0.82 -0.18
N LEU A 36 17.37 -0.17 -0.20
CA LEU A 36 17.14 -1.09 0.92
C LEU A 36 18.24 -2.17 1.03
N GLY A 37 19.25 -2.14 0.14
CA GLY A 37 20.31 -3.13 0.07
C GLY A 37 19.85 -4.48 -0.49
N LEU A 38 18.69 -4.52 -1.16
CA LEU A 38 18.15 -5.73 -1.77
C LEU A 38 18.69 -5.92 -3.20
N PRO A 39 18.92 -7.18 -3.64
CA PRO A 39 19.46 -7.46 -4.96
C PRO A 39 18.46 -7.09 -6.07
N THR A 40 19.00 -6.65 -7.22
CA THR A 40 18.18 -6.35 -8.40
C THR A 40 18.49 -7.32 -9.56
N GLY A 41 17.44 -7.66 -10.32
CA GLY A 41 17.49 -8.46 -11.54
C GLY A 41 17.44 -7.60 -12.81
N ARG A 42 17.48 -8.26 -13.98
CA ARG A 42 17.33 -7.59 -15.29
C ARG A 42 15.89 -7.13 -15.57
N GLY A 43 14.93 -7.55 -14.76
CA GLY A 43 13.52 -7.20 -14.85
C GLY A 43 12.82 -7.41 -13.50
N ARG A 44 11.51 -7.13 -13.45
CA ARG A 44 10.71 -7.22 -12.22
C ARG A 44 10.68 -8.64 -11.64
N GLU A 45 10.35 -9.64 -12.44
CA GLU A 45 10.27 -11.05 -12.03
C GLU A 45 11.61 -11.55 -11.47
N ALA A 46 12.70 -11.38 -12.24
CA ALA A 46 14.05 -11.73 -11.80
C ALA A 46 14.55 -10.92 -10.58
N THR A 47 13.91 -9.79 -10.27
CA THR A 47 14.20 -9.03 -9.04
C THR A 47 13.41 -9.60 -7.87
N ASN A 48 12.14 -9.94 -8.07
CA ASN A 48 11.31 -10.58 -7.05
C ASN A 48 11.97 -11.88 -6.57
N GLU A 49 12.37 -12.77 -7.49
CA GLU A 49 13.05 -14.03 -7.15
C GLU A 49 14.30 -13.79 -6.28
N LYS A 50 15.18 -12.87 -6.71
CA LYS A 50 16.40 -12.55 -5.97
C LYS A 50 16.14 -11.92 -4.60
N ILE A 51 15.13 -11.05 -4.50
CA ILE A 51 14.74 -10.45 -3.21
C ILE A 51 14.28 -11.55 -2.26
N LEU A 52 13.42 -12.45 -2.73
CA LEU A 52 12.89 -13.55 -1.91
C LEU A 52 14.00 -14.47 -1.43
N GLU A 53 14.91 -14.88 -2.31
CA GLU A 53 16.09 -15.67 -1.96
C GLU A 53 16.97 -14.96 -0.93
N SER A 54 17.27 -13.68 -1.15
CA SER A 54 18.11 -12.90 -0.24
C SER A 54 17.46 -12.66 1.13
N LEU A 55 16.14 -12.50 1.18
CA LEU A 55 15.41 -12.29 2.44
C LEU A 55 15.30 -13.58 3.25
N ILE A 56 15.12 -14.73 2.59
CA ILE A 56 15.19 -16.04 3.25
C ILE A 56 16.57 -16.27 3.86
N ASP A 57 17.63 -15.96 3.12
CA ASP A 57 19.00 -16.06 3.60
C ASP A 57 19.26 -15.13 4.79
N LEU A 58 18.82 -13.86 4.69
CA LEU A 58 18.92 -12.88 5.78
C LEU A 58 18.14 -13.29 7.01
N LYS A 59 16.90 -13.76 6.87
CA LYS A 59 16.08 -14.23 7.98
C LYS A 59 16.75 -15.38 8.75
N SER A 60 17.53 -16.20 8.05
CA SER A 60 18.28 -17.31 8.65
C SER A 60 19.60 -16.87 9.31
N LYS A 61 20.32 -15.90 8.74
CA LYS A 61 21.67 -15.50 9.15
C LYS A 61 21.73 -14.26 10.05
N ASP A 62 20.84 -13.31 9.83
CA ASP A 62 20.83 -12.00 10.47
C ASP A 62 19.38 -11.47 10.59
N ARG A 63 18.70 -11.95 11.63
CA ARG A 63 17.30 -11.62 11.89
C ARG A 63 17.08 -10.13 12.17
N GLN A 64 18.02 -9.46 12.82
CA GLN A 64 17.90 -8.02 13.10
C GLN A 64 17.90 -7.20 11.82
N LYS A 65 18.81 -7.52 10.89
CA LYS A 65 18.83 -6.86 9.59
C LYS A 65 17.59 -7.17 8.76
N PHE A 66 17.10 -8.41 8.81
CA PHE A 66 15.83 -8.79 8.18
C PHE A 66 14.67 -7.94 8.71
N ASP A 67 14.50 -7.87 10.04
CA ASP A 67 13.41 -7.12 10.68
C ASP A 67 13.48 -5.62 10.32
N GLY A 68 14.70 -5.05 10.28
CA GLY A 68 14.91 -3.66 9.87
C GLY A 68 14.55 -3.37 8.41
N ILE A 69 14.86 -4.30 7.48
CA ILE A 69 14.46 -4.18 6.08
C ILE A 69 12.93 -4.25 5.96
N MET A 70 12.29 -5.20 6.66
CA MET A 70 10.83 -5.34 6.61
C MET A 70 10.10 -4.11 7.19
N ALA A 71 10.64 -3.50 8.25
CA ALA A 71 10.13 -2.24 8.77
C ALA A 71 10.18 -1.13 7.72
N ASN A 72 11.34 -0.93 7.08
CA ASN A 72 11.50 0.08 6.02
C ASN A 72 10.59 -0.17 4.82
N VAL A 73 10.40 -1.43 4.42
CA VAL A 73 9.47 -1.81 3.35
C VAL A 73 8.04 -1.42 3.72
N ASN A 74 7.62 -1.73 4.95
CA ASN A 74 6.29 -1.36 5.43
C ASN A 74 6.11 0.16 5.50
N ASP A 75 7.12 0.90 5.93
CA ASP A 75 7.11 2.38 5.95
C ASP A 75 7.00 2.97 4.54
N LEU A 76 7.70 2.40 3.56
CA LEU A 76 7.61 2.83 2.17
C LEU A 76 6.23 2.55 1.56
N ILE A 77 5.66 1.39 1.86
CA ILE A 77 4.28 1.04 1.46
C ILE A 77 3.30 2.02 2.10
N PHE A 78 3.49 2.38 3.38
CA PHE A 78 2.70 3.40 4.06
C PHE A 78 2.86 4.78 3.40
N GLY A 79 4.07 5.16 3.01
CA GLY A 79 4.31 6.41 2.27
C GLY A 79 3.54 6.48 0.94
N GLN A 80 3.30 5.34 0.27
CA GLN A 80 2.47 5.28 -0.94
C GLN A 80 0.97 5.40 -0.66
N VAL A 81 0.50 4.88 0.48
CA VAL A 81 -0.88 5.01 0.96
C VAL A 81 -1.26 6.49 1.13
N VAL A 82 -0.29 7.34 1.44
CA VAL A 82 -0.45 8.80 1.63
C VAL A 82 -0.41 9.59 0.30
N TYR A 83 0.18 9.05 -0.77
CA TYR A 83 0.44 9.79 -2.02
C TYR A 83 -0.13 9.09 -3.26
N GLY A 84 -1.46 8.91 -3.30
CA GLY A 84 -2.19 8.82 -4.55
C GLY A 84 -2.50 10.23 -5.07
N GLU A 85 -2.37 10.50 -6.37
CA GLU A 85 -2.74 11.78 -6.99
C GLU A 85 -4.16 12.22 -6.59
N LYS A 86 -4.35 13.02 -5.52
CA LYS A 86 -5.51 13.91 -5.32
C LYS A 86 -5.46 14.75 -4.03
N ALA A 87 -5.78 16.03 -4.25
CA ALA A 87 -6.29 17.07 -3.36
C ALA A 87 -6.15 16.87 -1.85
N ILE A 88 -5.15 17.56 -1.28
CA ILE A 88 -5.08 17.88 0.14
C ILE A 88 -6.18 18.89 0.42
N PHE A 89 -7.22 18.49 1.15
CA PHE A 89 -8.24 19.40 1.65
C PHE A 89 -7.94 19.66 3.12
N SER A 90 -7.79 20.93 3.50
CA SER A 90 -7.59 21.30 4.90
C SER A 90 -8.80 22.06 5.39
N LEU A 91 -9.42 21.56 6.46
CA LEU A 91 -10.57 22.18 7.12
C LEU A 91 -10.13 22.67 8.50
N THR A 92 -10.38 23.95 8.80
CA THR A 92 -10.22 24.47 10.16
C THR A 92 -11.51 24.21 10.94
N VAL A 93 -11.38 23.65 12.14
CA VAL A 93 -12.50 23.24 13.00
C VAL A 93 -12.26 23.64 14.44
N ASP A 94 -13.29 23.68 15.27
CA ASP A 94 -13.10 23.89 16.70
C ASP A 94 -12.35 22.73 17.34
N ASN A 95 -11.52 23.02 18.35
CA ASN A 95 -10.74 22.00 19.06
C ASN A 95 -11.64 20.91 19.70
N SER A 96 -12.85 21.28 20.12
CA SER A 96 -13.85 20.33 20.65
C SER A 96 -14.24 19.27 19.61
N VAL A 97 -14.28 19.63 18.32
CA VAL A 97 -14.56 18.71 17.21
C VAL A 97 -13.41 17.71 17.05
N ILE A 98 -12.17 18.20 17.04
CA ILE A 98 -10.98 17.33 16.95
C ILE A 98 -10.94 16.35 18.11
N LYS A 99 -11.17 16.84 19.34
CA LYS A 99 -11.21 15.99 20.53
C LYS A 99 -12.30 14.92 20.42
N THR A 100 -13.51 15.31 20.02
CA THR A 100 -14.64 14.38 19.86
C THR A 100 -14.35 13.31 18.80
N LEU A 101 -13.75 13.69 17.67
CA LEU A 101 -13.35 12.75 16.62
C LEU A 101 -12.28 11.79 17.12
N ASN A 102 -11.24 12.31 17.80
CA ASN A 102 -10.19 11.49 18.40
C ASN A 102 -10.76 10.47 19.40
N ASP A 103 -11.61 10.91 20.32
CA ASP A 103 -12.23 10.03 21.31
C ASP A 103 -13.04 8.92 20.63
N ARG A 104 -13.79 9.28 19.57
CA ARG A 104 -14.61 8.32 18.81
C ARG A 104 -13.77 7.32 18.02
N PHE A 105 -12.75 7.76 17.31
CA PHE A 105 -11.89 6.87 16.52
C PHE A 105 -10.98 6.01 17.39
N SER A 106 -10.47 6.55 18.49
CA SER A 106 -9.77 5.77 19.51
C SER A 106 -10.66 4.66 20.06
N PHE A 107 -11.90 4.99 20.45
CA PHE A 107 -12.86 3.99 20.92
C PHE A 107 -13.15 2.91 19.86
N GLN A 108 -13.45 3.32 18.63
CA GLN A 108 -13.70 2.39 17.53
C GLN A 108 -12.49 1.48 17.28
N TRP A 109 -11.29 2.05 17.20
CA TRP A 109 -10.06 1.31 16.95
C TRP A 109 -9.78 0.26 18.02
N ASN A 110 -10.05 0.58 19.29
CA ASN A 110 -9.87 -0.35 20.40
C ASN A 110 -10.90 -1.50 20.43
N LEU A 111 -12.02 -1.37 19.72
CA LEU A 111 -13.02 -2.43 19.57
C LEU A 111 -12.78 -3.32 18.34
N MET A 112 -11.93 -2.89 17.42
CA MET A 112 -11.64 -3.62 16.19
C MET A 112 -10.53 -4.65 16.40
N ASN A 113 -10.56 -5.74 15.62
CA ASN A 113 -9.40 -6.61 15.48
C ASN A 113 -8.35 -5.87 14.66
N GLN A 114 -7.41 -5.25 15.36
CA GLN A 114 -6.39 -4.42 14.76
C GLN A 114 -5.44 -5.28 13.91
N PRO A 115 -5.14 -4.87 12.67
CA PRO A 115 -4.13 -5.55 11.88
C PRO A 115 -2.78 -5.46 12.59
N SER A 116 -2.08 -6.59 12.66
CA SER A 116 -0.72 -6.65 13.22
C SER A 116 0.28 -5.88 12.37
N LEU A 117 0.06 -5.85 11.05
CA LEU A 117 0.85 -5.12 10.07
C LEU A 117 -0.08 -4.46 9.05
N LEU A 118 0.28 -3.27 8.55
CA LEU A 118 -0.52 -2.59 7.52
C LEU A 118 -0.70 -3.45 6.24
N VAL A 119 0.27 -4.29 5.91
CA VAL A 119 0.18 -5.21 4.77
C VAL A 119 -1.01 -6.17 4.86
N ASP A 120 -1.43 -6.50 6.09
CA ASP A 120 -2.60 -7.34 6.34
C ASP A 120 -3.89 -6.66 5.84
N SER A 121 -3.88 -5.33 5.71
CA SER A 121 -4.98 -4.54 5.16
C SER A 121 -4.98 -4.41 3.64
N ILE A 122 -3.91 -4.82 2.94
CA ILE A 122 -3.81 -4.75 1.47
C ILE A 122 -4.62 -5.90 0.87
N LEU A 123 -5.40 -5.66 -0.18
CA LEU A 123 -6.19 -6.70 -0.83
C LEU A 123 -5.40 -7.36 -1.97
N ASP A 124 -5.48 -8.68 -2.08
CA ASP A 124 -5.06 -9.39 -3.29
C ASP A 124 -6.09 -9.22 -4.43
N ASP A 125 -5.79 -9.73 -5.63
CA ASP A 125 -6.66 -9.59 -6.80
C ASP A 125 -8.05 -10.21 -6.59
N VAL A 126 -8.15 -11.35 -5.91
CA VAL A 126 -9.44 -12.05 -5.69
C VAL A 126 -10.28 -11.27 -4.69
N GLN A 127 -9.66 -10.84 -3.59
CA GLN A 127 -10.29 -9.98 -2.57
C GLN A 127 -10.74 -8.65 -3.19
N LEU A 128 -9.90 -8.04 -4.03
CA LEU A 128 -10.19 -6.79 -4.72
C LEU A 128 -11.40 -6.91 -5.66
N GLN A 129 -11.52 -8.02 -6.40
CA GLN A 129 -12.68 -8.26 -7.27
C GLN A 129 -13.98 -8.42 -6.47
N ASN A 130 -13.92 -9.05 -5.29
CA ASN A 130 -15.08 -9.32 -4.46
C ASN A 130 -15.45 -8.15 -3.52
N ALA A 131 -14.52 -7.24 -3.25
CA ALA A 131 -14.74 -6.11 -2.35
C ALA A 131 -15.86 -5.17 -2.81
N VAL A 132 -16.64 -4.69 -1.84
CA VAL A 132 -17.67 -3.67 -2.03
C VAL A 132 -17.00 -2.33 -2.31
N LYS A 133 -17.53 -1.61 -3.32
CA LYS A 133 -16.94 -0.32 -3.74
C LYS A 133 -17.37 0.80 -2.78
N ASN A 134 -16.51 1.80 -2.62
CA ASN A 134 -16.76 3.05 -1.91
C ASN A 134 -17.18 2.86 -0.43
N GLN A 135 -16.73 1.79 0.19
CA GLN A 135 -16.92 1.52 1.61
C GLN A 135 -15.57 1.72 2.31
N PRO A 136 -15.35 2.88 2.97
CA PRO A 136 -14.12 3.12 3.70
C PRO A 136 -14.11 2.34 5.02
N GLU A 137 -12.99 1.66 5.26
CA GLU A 137 -12.71 0.91 6.48
C GLU A 137 -11.48 1.49 7.16
N LEU A 138 -11.55 1.71 8.47
CA LEU A 138 -10.42 2.19 9.26
C LEU A 138 -9.40 1.05 9.39
N VAL A 139 -8.20 1.26 8.84
CA VAL A 139 -7.12 0.25 8.83
C VAL A 139 -5.92 0.66 9.65
N ASN A 140 -5.84 1.93 10.06
CA ASN A 140 -4.87 2.39 11.04
C ASN A 140 -5.42 3.60 11.82
N TYR A 141 -5.16 3.62 13.12
CA TYR A 141 -5.29 4.79 13.97
C TYR A 141 -4.05 4.90 14.85
N SER A 142 -3.35 6.02 14.78
CA SER A 142 -2.22 6.30 15.65
C SER A 142 -2.24 7.74 16.12
N ILE A 143 -1.65 7.98 17.29
CA ILE A 143 -1.47 9.33 17.84
C ILE A 143 0.02 9.58 17.94
N GLN A 144 0.49 10.65 17.32
CA GLN A 144 1.86 11.13 17.43
C GLN A 144 1.85 12.59 17.85
N ASN A 145 2.34 12.86 19.06
CA ASN A 145 2.36 14.20 19.65
C ASN A 145 0.95 14.82 19.66
N THR A 146 0.72 15.84 18.83
CA THR A 146 -0.52 16.60 18.75
C THR A 146 -1.37 16.24 17.55
N GLN A 147 -0.94 15.25 16.77
CA GLN A 147 -1.61 14.78 15.57
C GLN A 147 -2.09 13.36 15.74
N SER A 148 -3.34 13.13 15.36
CA SER A 148 -3.86 11.78 15.17
C SER A 148 -3.90 11.47 13.68
N ILE A 149 -3.36 10.32 13.30
CA ILE A 149 -3.27 9.85 11.93
C ILE A 149 -4.25 8.69 11.76
N LEU A 150 -5.21 8.89 10.87
CA LEU A 150 -6.19 7.88 10.49
C LEU A 150 -5.94 7.47 9.05
N VAL A 151 -5.95 6.16 8.80
CA VAL A 151 -5.88 5.63 7.45
C VAL A 151 -7.12 4.80 7.18
N PHE A 152 -7.82 5.16 6.11
CA PHE A 152 -8.95 4.42 5.60
C PHE A 152 -8.56 3.69 4.33
N SER A 153 -8.96 2.42 4.22
CA SER A 153 -8.88 1.64 2.99
C SER A 153 -10.27 1.61 2.34
N SER A 154 -10.35 1.83 1.03
CA SER A 154 -11.59 1.63 0.27
C SER A 154 -11.30 1.13 -1.13
N VAL A 155 -12.17 0.27 -1.67
CA VAL A 155 -12.08 -0.13 -3.08
C VAL A 155 -12.86 0.84 -3.94
N ARG A 156 -12.19 1.46 -4.92
CA ARG A 156 -12.78 2.44 -5.84
C ARG A 156 -12.68 1.94 -7.27
N GLU A 157 -13.59 2.41 -8.11
CA GLU A 157 -13.49 2.20 -9.54
C GLU A 157 -12.74 3.37 -10.16
N LEU A 158 -11.59 3.09 -10.77
CA LEU A 158 -10.82 4.05 -11.52
C LEU A 158 -11.04 3.81 -13.01
N VAL A 159 -11.23 4.91 -13.74
CA VAL A 159 -11.29 4.87 -15.20
C VAL A 159 -9.87 5.05 -15.73
N VAL A 160 -9.27 3.95 -16.17
CA VAL A 160 -7.95 3.95 -16.78
C VAL A 160 -8.11 4.12 -18.28
N ARG A 161 -7.28 4.98 -18.87
CA ARG A 161 -7.19 5.14 -20.32
C ARG A 161 -6.13 4.18 -20.84
N GLU A 162 -6.52 3.31 -21.76
CA GLU A 162 -5.64 2.35 -22.39
C GLU A 162 -5.51 2.71 -23.88
N LYS A 163 -4.26 2.75 -24.36
CA LYS A 163 -3.97 2.91 -25.78
C LYS A 163 -4.03 1.55 -26.44
N ILE A 164 -5.00 1.36 -27.33
CA ILE A 164 -5.15 0.14 -28.11
C ILE A 164 -4.57 0.41 -29.51
N PRO A 165 -3.65 -0.43 -30.01
CA PRO A 165 -3.16 -0.28 -31.36
C PRO A 165 -4.30 -0.57 -32.35
N PRO A 166 -4.48 0.26 -33.39
CA PRO A 166 -5.53 0.08 -34.41
C PRO A 166 -5.52 -1.29 -35.11
N SER A 167 -4.34 -1.94 -35.15
CA SER A 167 -4.15 -3.28 -35.70
C SER A 167 -4.87 -4.37 -34.89
N ALA A 168 -5.14 -4.16 -33.60
CA ALA A 168 -5.82 -5.13 -32.74
C ALA A 168 -7.35 -5.20 -32.99
N LEU A 169 -7.94 -4.19 -33.63
CA LEU A 169 -9.37 -4.12 -33.90
C LEU A 169 -9.61 -3.82 -35.38
N ALA A 170 -9.96 -4.86 -36.15
CA ALA A 170 -10.09 -4.79 -37.61
C ALA A 170 -10.99 -3.65 -38.12
N GLN A 171 -12.02 -3.29 -37.35
CA GLN A 171 -12.98 -2.21 -37.64
C GLN A 171 -12.43 -0.78 -37.44
N TYR A 172 -11.26 -0.62 -36.83
CA TYR A 172 -10.67 0.68 -36.49
C TYR A 172 -9.28 0.91 -37.11
N LYS A 173 -8.87 0.09 -38.08
CA LYS A 173 -7.57 0.19 -38.78
C LYS A 173 -7.27 1.54 -39.42
N GLN A 174 -8.31 2.34 -39.67
CA GLN A 174 -8.22 3.67 -40.30
C GLN A 174 -7.87 4.80 -39.32
N PHE A 175 -7.85 4.53 -38.02
CA PHE A 175 -7.46 5.50 -37.00
C PHE A 175 -5.99 5.33 -36.63
N ASP A 176 -5.29 6.42 -36.32
CA ASP A 176 -3.88 6.37 -35.89
C ASP A 176 -3.73 5.88 -34.44
N GLU A 177 -4.73 6.12 -33.58
CA GLU A 177 -4.74 5.74 -32.18
C GLU A 177 -6.17 5.45 -31.68
N ILE A 178 -6.33 4.41 -30.86
CA ILE A 178 -7.59 4.11 -30.16
C ILE A 178 -7.36 4.29 -28.68
N ILE A 179 -8.12 5.18 -28.04
CA ILE A 179 -8.11 5.33 -26.58
C ILE A 179 -9.37 4.67 -26.01
N ALA A 180 -9.18 3.49 -25.42
CA ALA A 180 -10.24 2.83 -24.68
C ALA A 180 -10.26 3.31 -23.22
N LYS A 181 -11.45 3.37 -22.63
CA LYS A 181 -11.62 3.61 -21.19
C LYS A 181 -12.02 2.29 -20.54
N ARG A 182 -11.15 1.74 -19.69
CA ARG A 182 -11.44 0.56 -18.89
C ARG A 182 -11.70 0.98 -17.45
N LYS A 183 -12.75 0.42 -16.86
CA LYS A 183 -13.02 0.55 -15.43
C LYS A 183 -12.27 -0.56 -14.71
N GLU A 184 -11.46 -0.19 -13.74
CA GLU A 184 -10.68 -1.11 -12.92
C GLU A 184 -10.98 -0.85 -11.44
N LYS A 185 -11.25 -1.91 -10.67
CA LYS A 185 -11.30 -1.80 -9.21
C LYS A 185 -9.87 -1.66 -8.70
N ARG A 186 -9.62 -0.65 -7.87
CA ARG A 186 -8.36 -0.50 -7.14
C ARG A 186 -8.63 -0.23 -5.68
N GLN A 187 -7.80 -0.81 -4.82
CA GLN A 187 -7.75 -0.41 -3.42
C GLN A 187 -7.06 0.94 -3.33
N CYS A 188 -7.77 1.91 -2.79
CA CYS A 188 -7.29 3.23 -2.46
C CYS A 188 -7.17 3.36 -0.96
N PHE A 189 -6.25 4.21 -0.54
CA PHE A 189 -6.12 4.59 0.85
C PHE A 189 -6.26 6.10 0.97
N ASP A 190 -6.99 6.52 2.00
CA ASP A 190 -7.19 7.93 2.33
C ASP A 190 -6.62 8.16 3.72
N VAL A 191 -5.83 9.22 3.85
CA VAL A 191 -5.20 9.60 5.11
C VAL A 191 -5.90 10.85 5.62
N CYS A 192 -6.31 10.81 6.88
CA CYS A 192 -6.90 11.93 7.59
C CYS A 192 -6.02 12.26 8.79
N ILE A 193 -5.61 13.52 8.91
CA ILE A 193 -4.77 13.99 10.01
C ILE A 193 -5.54 15.00 10.84
N LEU A 194 -5.77 14.68 12.10
CA LEU A 194 -6.41 15.57 13.07
C LEU A 194 -5.31 16.28 13.87
N ASP A 195 -5.07 17.57 13.59
CA ASP A 195 -4.06 18.38 14.27
C ASP A 195 -4.68 19.30 15.33
N SER A 196 -4.47 18.92 16.59
CA SER A 196 -5.00 19.64 17.75
C SER A 196 -4.28 20.95 18.09
N ILE A 197 -3.08 21.20 17.56
CA ILE A 197 -2.39 22.50 17.73
C ILE A 197 -2.98 23.51 16.75
N THR A 198 -3.04 23.13 15.47
CA THR A 198 -3.43 24.06 14.41
C THR A 198 -4.94 24.10 14.20
N ASN A 199 -5.70 23.26 14.91
CA ASN A 199 -7.15 23.12 14.78
C ASN A 199 -7.58 22.77 13.35
N LYS A 200 -6.80 21.89 12.70
CA LYS A 200 -7.00 21.50 11.30
C LYS A 200 -7.22 20.01 11.16
N ILE A 201 -8.08 19.67 10.21
CA ILE A 201 -8.24 18.34 9.65
C ILE A 201 -7.67 18.39 8.24
N HIS A 202 -6.71 17.53 7.94
CA HIS A 202 -6.10 17.36 6.62
C HIS A 202 -6.54 16.04 5.99
#